data_AF-A0A7Z9T8J8-F1
#
_entry.id   AF-A0A7Z9T8J8-F1
#
_cell.length_a   1.000
_cell.length_b   1.000
_cell.length_c   1.000
_cell.angle_alpha   90.00
_cell.angle_beta   90.00
_cell.angle_gamma   90.00
#
_symmetry.space_group_name_H-M   'P 1'
#
loop_
_entity.id
_entity.type
_entity.pdbx_description
1 polymer ?
#
loop_
_entity_poly.entity_id
_entity_poly.type
_entity_poly.pdbx_seq_one_letter_code
_entity_poly.pdbx_strand_id
1 'polypeptide(L)'
;MTTAAAWVCIFAPLIGVAVTPLLGRFSRTARDLGALLSSLVAAVAALSLLPGLLHPETLPLEHELAWLANPIEIGFGVLVDGLSIVLANVVAVISFVIMVYC
;
A
#
# COMPACT_ATOMS: atom_id res chain seq x y z
N MET A 1 2.68 -13.35 -7.00
CA MET A 1 3.41 -12.35 -6.17
C MET A 1 2.72 -10.97 -6.18
N THR A 2 1.45 -10.89 -6.57
CA THR A 2 0.70 -9.64 -6.79
C THR A 2 -0.15 -9.22 -5.58
N THR A 3 -0.76 -10.18 -4.87
CA THR A 3 -1.56 -9.89 -3.66
C THR A 3 -0.71 -9.33 -2.51
N ALA A 4 0.53 -9.81 -2.36
CA ALA A 4 1.48 -9.29 -1.38
C ALA A 4 1.81 -7.80 -1.62
N ALA A 5 2.00 -7.39 -2.87
CA ALA A 5 2.24 -5.98 -3.21
C ALA A 5 1.03 -5.11 -2.85
N ALA A 6 -0.19 -5.59 -3.08
CA ALA A 6 -1.40 -4.88 -2.71
C ALA A 6 -1.54 -4.70 -1.19
N TRP A 7 -1.18 -5.72 -0.40
CA TRP A 7 -1.08 -5.60 1.06
C TRP A 7 -0.01 -4.61 1.50
N VAL A 8 1.14 -4.57 0.83
CA VAL A 8 2.21 -3.59 1.11
C VAL A 8 1.72 -2.17 0.83
N CYS A 9 0.95 -1.92 -0.24
CA CYS A 9 0.35 -0.61 -0.50
C CYS A 9 -0.52 -0.11 0.66
N ILE A 10 -1.21 -1.01 1.36
CA ILE A 10 -2.07 -0.68 2.51
C ILE A 10 -1.23 -0.50 3.78
N PHE A 11 -0.35 -1.45 4.09
CA PHE A 11 0.33 -1.49 5.38
C PHE A 11 1.57 -0.59 5.45
N ALA A 12 2.29 -0.36 4.35
CA ALA A 12 3.47 0.51 4.35
C ALA A 12 3.18 1.93 4.90
N PRO A 13 2.15 2.66 4.43
CA PRO A 13 1.83 3.98 4.98
C PRO A 13 1.33 3.91 6.42
N LEU A 14 0.58 2.86 6.81
CA LEU A 14 0.11 2.67 8.20
C LEU A 14 1.27 2.46 9.17
N ILE A 15 2.23 1.61 8.80
CA ILE A 15 3.47 1.41 9.55
C ILE A 15 4.27 2.71 9.58
N GLY A 16 4.35 3.42 8.46
CA GLY A 16 4.98 4.74 8.36
C GLY A 16 4.43 5.71 9.42
N VAL A 17 3.10 5.84 9.50
CA VAL A 17 2.43 6.70 10.49
C VAL A 17 2.73 6.27 11.93
N ALA A 18 2.75 4.97 12.22
CA ALA A 18 3.05 4.47 13.57
C ALA A 18 4.51 4.68 13.98
N VAL A 19 5.45 4.53 13.04
CA VAL A 19 6.90 4.59 13.29
C VAL A 19 7.43 6.03 13.30
N THR A 20 6.85 6.93 12.50
CA THR A 20 7.25 8.34 12.40
C THR A 20 7.34 9.08 13.75
N PRO A 21 6.35 9.01 14.67
CA PRO A 21 6.44 9.68 15.97
C PRO A 21 7.52 9.07 16.87
N LEU A 22 7.80 7.76 16.73
CA LEU A 22 8.87 7.09 17.48
C LEU A 22 10.24 7.57 17.00
N LEU A 23 10.45 7.66 15.68
CA LEU A 23 11.66 8.22 15.07
C LEU A 23 11.86 9.70 15.43
N GLY A 24 10.77 10.46 15.51
CA GLY A 24 10.78 11.86 15.91
C GLY A 24 11.31 12.13 17.32
N ARG A 25 11.31 11.13 18.21
CA ARG A 25 11.96 11.24 19.53
C ARG A 25 13.48 11.25 19.44
N PHE A 26 14.06 10.68 18.39
CA PHE A 26 15.51 10.57 18.23
C PHE A 26 16.09 11.72 17.42
N SER A 27 15.52 12.01 16.24
CA SER A 27 15.98 13.08 15.36
C SER A 27 14.91 13.51 14.37
N ARG A 28 14.90 14.80 14.03
CA ARG A 28 14.04 15.35 12.99
C ARG A 28 14.34 14.72 11.61
N THR A 29 15.62 14.53 11.29
CA THR A 29 16.04 13.89 10.04
C THR A 29 15.57 12.44 9.94
N ALA A 30 15.59 11.70 11.05
CA ALA A 30 15.13 10.31 11.08
C ALA A 30 13.63 10.20 10.85
N ARG A 31 12.85 11.13 11.42
CA ARG A 31 11.41 11.24 11.20
C ARG A 31 11.08 11.50 9.73
N ASP A 32 11.73 12.49 9.14
CA ASP A 32 11.46 12.93 7.77
C ASP A 32 11.88 11.82 6.77
N LEU A 33 13.01 11.15 7.02
CA LEU A 33 13.42 9.97 6.25
C LEU A 33 12.45 8.79 6.40
N GLY A 34 11.93 8.54 7.60
CA GLY A 34 10.96 7.47 7.85
C GLY A 34 9.66 7.68 7.06
N ALA A 35 9.15 8.91 7.05
CA ALA A 35 7.97 9.27 6.28
C ALA A 35 8.21 9.08 4.76
N LEU A 36 9.35 9.56 4.25
CA LEU A 36 9.76 9.40 2.86
C LEU A 36 9.89 7.93 2.43
N LEU A 37 10.56 7.11 3.26
CA LEU A 37 10.74 5.69 2.95
C LEU A 37 9.40 4.94 2.95
N SER A 38 8.49 5.29 3.86
CA SER A 38 7.17 4.64 3.91
C SER A 38 6.33 4.91 2.66
N SER A 39 6.35 6.13 2.13
CA SER A 39 5.64 6.48 0.89
C SER A 39 6.34 5.91 -0.34
N LEU A 40 7.68 5.83 -0.33
CA LEU A 40 8.46 5.17 -1.39
C LEU A 40 8.12 3.68 -1.50
N VAL A 41 8.08 2.95 -0.38
CA VAL A 41 7.74 1.51 -0.38
C VAL A 41 6.34 1.29 -0.93
N ALA A 42 5.37 2.13 -0.56
CA ALA A 42 4.01 2.06 -1.10
C ALA A 42 3.98 2.34 -2.61
N ALA A 43 4.73 3.35 -3.08
CA ALA A 43 4.81 3.69 -4.51
C ALA A 43 5.46 2.56 -5.33
N VAL A 44 6.57 1.98 -4.86
CA VAL A 44 7.22 0.83 -5.52
C VAL A 44 6.30 -0.38 -5.56
N ALA A 45 5.58 -0.67 -4.47
CA ALA A 45 4.60 -1.74 -4.43
C ALA A 45 3.47 -1.50 -5.45
N ALA A 46 2.94 -0.28 -5.55
CA ALA A 46 1.92 0.06 -6.53
C ALA A 46 2.43 -0.07 -7.98
N LEU A 47 3.63 0.41 -8.27
CA LEU A 47 4.26 0.29 -9.59
C LEU A 47 4.47 -1.16 -10.00
N SER A 48 4.78 -2.04 -9.03
CA SER A 48 4.94 -3.48 -9.28
C SER A 48 3.64 -4.19 -9.70
N LEU A 49 2.48 -3.55 -9.51
CA LEU A 49 1.17 -4.05 -9.97
C LEU A 49 0.87 -3.70 -11.43
N LEU A 50 1.54 -2.69 -12.01
CA LEU A 50 1.29 -2.24 -13.39
C LEU A 50 1.43 -3.35 -14.46
N PRO A 51 2.40 -4.29 -14.39
CA PRO A 51 2.48 -5.39 -15.35
C PRO A 51 1.22 -6.26 -15.41
N GLY A 52 0.42 -6.29 -14.34
CA GLY A 52 -0.87 -6.99 -14.31
C GLY A 52 -1.92 -6.39 -15.25
N LEU A 53 -1.82 -5.09 -15.57
CA LEU A 53 -2.71 -4.45 -16.55
C LEU A 53 -2.47 -4.93 -17.98
N LEU A 54 -1.27 -5.42 -18.27
CA LEU A 54 -0.90 -5.93 -19.60
C LEU A 54 -1.37 -7.37 -19.82
N HIS A 55 -1.79 -8.07 -18.76
CA HIS A 55 -2.24 -9.46 -18.77
C HIS A 55 -3.61 -9.59 -18.08
N PRO A 56 -4.67 -9.02 -18.68
CA PRO A 56 -6.00 -8.94 -18.05
C PRO A 56 -6.60 -10.31 -17.74
N GLU A 57 -6.18 -11.38 -18.43
CA GLU A 57 -6.58 -12.76 -18.12
C GLU A 57 -6.16 -13.25 -16.72
N THR A 58 -5.25 -12.54 -16.04
CA THR A 58 -4.78 -12.87 -14.68
C THR A 58 -5.51 -12.11 -13.57
N LEU A 59 -6.48 -11.26 -13.93
CA LEU A 59 -7.28 -10.44 -13.02
C LEU A 59 -8.75 -10.90 -13.02
N PRO A 60 -9.52 -10.72 -11.92
CA PRO A 60 -9.11 -10.15 -10.64
C PRO A 60 -8.37 -11.16 -9.75
N LEU A 61 -7.51 -10.65 -8.88
CA LEU A 61 -6.88 -11.45 -7.82
C LEU A 61 -7.55 -11.13 -6.50
N GLU A 62 -8.08 -12.17 -5.87
CA GLU A 62 -8.78 -12.08 -4.60
C GLU A 62 -7.97 -12.76 -3.51
N HIS A 63 -7.79 -12.05 -2.39
CA HIS A 63 -7.24 -12.63 -1.18
C HIS A 63 -8.02 -12.13 0.03
N GLU A 64 -8.84 -13.00 0.59
CA GLU A 64 -9.69 -12.72 1.75
C GLU A 64 -9.26 -13.52 2.98
N LEU A 65 -9.38 -12.89 4.14
CA LEU A 65 -9.19 -13.47 5.46
C LEU A 65 -10.52 -13.36 6.20
N ALA A 66 -10.98 -14.44 6.83
CA ALA A 66 -12.19 -14.38 7.65
C ALA A 66 -11.97 -13.42 8.84
N TRP A 67 -12.76 -12.35 8.91
CA TRP A 67 -12.65 -11.36 9.98
C TRP A 67 -13.68 -11.60 11.08
N LEU A 68 -14.93 -11.87 10.70
CA LEU A 68 -16.00 -12.26 11.62
C LEU A 68 -16.74 -13.46 11.03
N ALA A 69 -16.97 -14.50 11.82
CA ALA A 69 -17.64 -15.72 11.37
C ALA A 69 -19.06 -15.89 11.93
N ASN A 70 -19.41 -15.24 13.04
CA ASN A 70 -20.73 -15.33 13.68
C ASN A 70 -21.15 -13.95 14.21
N PRO A 71 -22.39 -13.46 13.97
CA PRO A 71 -23.52 -14.11 13.29
C PRO A 71 -23.57 -13.92 11.75
N ILE A 72 -22.65 -13.14 11.18
CA ILE A 72 -22.53 -12.87 9.75
C ILE A 72 -21.08 -13.12 9.36
N GLU A 73 -20.85 -13.86 8.27
CA GLU A 73 -19.52 -14.06 7.70
C GLU A 73 -19.07 -12.79 6.98
N ILE A 74 -18.09 -12.09 7.55
CA ILE A 74 -17.47 -10.89 6.98
C ILE A 74 -16.00 -11.22 6.71
N GLY A 75 -15.63 -11.19 5.43
CA GLY A 75 -14.25 -11.28 4.98
C GLY A 75 -13.57 -9.90 4.99
N PHE A 76 -12.29 -9.88 5.36
CA PHE A 76 -11.41 -8.73 5.15
C PHE A 76 -10.33 -9.16 4.16
N GLY A 77 -10.28 -8.48 3.02
CA GLY A 77 -9.40 -8.88 1.94
C GLY A 77 -9.08 -7.75 1.00
N VAL A 78 -8.30 -8.10 -0.03
CA VAL A 78 -7.96 -7.20 -1.11
C VAL A 78 -8.42 -7.81 -2.43
N LEU A 79 -9.22 -7.05 -3.16
CA LEU A 79 -9.60 -7.31 -4.53
C LEU A 79 -8.68 -6.48 -5.43
N VAL A 80 -7.86 -7.14 -6.24
CA VAL A 80 -6.96 -6.48 -7.18
C VAL A 80 -7.52 -6.66 -8.58
N ASP A 81 -8.20 -5.64 -9.07
CA ASP A 81 -8.69 -5.50 -10.44
C ASP A 81 -7.99 -4.34 -11.16
N GLY A 82 -8.23 -4.21 -12.48
CA GLY A 82 -7.57 -3.20 -13.30
C GLY A 82 -7.81 -1.76 -12.83
N LEU A 83 -9.02 -1.46 -12.33
CA LEU A 83 -9.35 -0.12 -11.82
C LEU A 83 -8.59 0.14 -10.51
N SER A 84 -8.59 -0.83 -9.59
CA SER A 84 -7.86 -0.71 -8.31
C SER A 84 -6.36 -0.50 -8.51
N ILE A 85 -5.74 -1.17 -9.49
CA ILE A 85 -4.32 -0.97 -9.82
C ILE A 85 -4.04 0.47 -10.26
N VAL A 86 -4.88 1.03 -11.13
CA VAL A 86 -4.73 2.42 -11.60
C VAL A 86 -4.88 3.40 -10.45
N LEU A 87 -5.93 3.25 -9.62
CA LEU A 87 -6.16 4.13 -8.48
C LEU A 87 -5.03 4.05 -7.45
N ALA A 88 -4.56 2.84 -7.13
CA ALA A 88 -3.46 2.63 -6.20
C ALA A 88 -2.17 3.32 -6.68
N ASN A 89 -1.87 3.27 -7.98
CA ASN A 89 -0.71 3.95 -8.55
C ASN A 89 -0.82 5.46 -8.49
N VAL A 90 -1.98 6.02 -8.87
CA VAL A 90 -2.22 7.47 -8.80
C VAL A 90 -2.00 7.96 -7.37
N VAL A 91 -2.63 7.32 -6.39
CA VAL A 91 -2.53 7.73 -4.98
C VAL A 91 -1.11 7.55 -4.45
N ALA A 92 -0.49 6.38 -4.64
CA ALA A 92 0.82 6.07 -4.04
C ALA A 92 1.95 6.93 -4.64
N VAL A 93 1.97 7.08 -5.97
CA VAL A 93 3.03 7.85 -6.65
C VAL A 93 2.90 9.35 -6.35
N ILE A 94 1.69 9.90 -6.39
CA ILE A 94 1.47 11.32 -6.04
C ILE A 94 1.84 11.56 -4.58
N SER A 95 1.46 10.67 -3.66
CA SER A 95 1.81 10.79 -2.24
C SER A 95 3.32 10.78 -2.02
N PHE A 96 4.05 9.94 -2.75
CA PHE A 96 5.51 9.91 -2.70
C PHE A 96 6.12 11.24 -3.21
N VAL A 97 5.64 11.76 -4.34
CA VAL A 97 6.11 13.05 -4.87
C VAL A 97 5.84 14.20 -3.90
N ILE A 98 4.67 14.23 -3.27
CA ILE A 98 4.33 15.21 -2.23
C ILE A 98 5.31 15.10 -1.05
N MET A 99 5.61 13.88 -0.60
CA MET A 99 6.53 13.66 0.52
C MET A 99 7.98 14.06 0.18
N VAL A 100 8.42 13.92 -1.08
CA VAL A 100 9.72 14.41 -1.55
C VAL A 100 9.78 15.94 -1.57
N TYR A 101 8.65 16.60 -1.83
CA TYR A 101 8.55 18.05 -1.87
C TYR A 101 8.55 18.71 -0.48
N CYS A 102 7.92 18.05 0.51
CA CYS A 102 7.81 18.54 1.89
C CYS A 102 9.13 18.48 2.67
#